data_AF-A0A7J7JZH0-F1
#
_entry.id   AF-A0A7J7JZH0-F1
#
_cell.length_a   1.000
_cell.length_b   1.000
_cell.length_c   1.000
_cell.angle_alpha   90.00
_cell.angle_beta   90.00
_cell.angle_gamma   90.00
#
_symmetry.space_group_name_H-M   'P 1'
#
loop_
_entity.id
_entity.type
_entity.pdbx_description
1 polymer ?
#
loop_
_entity_poly.entity_id
_entity_poly.type
_entity_poly.pdbx_seq_one_letter_code
_entity_poly.pdbx_strand_id
1 'polypeptide(L)'
;MKCHDWSKSHKLYLNFVIEALVADYLIGSPTILADQEVERELRASCVKHAIYLPAGALWGGEDIKRMNDLGTLQALKITMTKHPSCFKLNGYLKEKNASVTDEVITLYEGDVRSLCPLAPNNINTMAVASMLASSLGFDKVIGKLVSDPQLHEWHIVEVDAWGPGDMDSGKAFHVNTKRYNPAAIGAVTGTVTLTSFLSSLKNAVGKGPGVHLC
;
A
#
# COMPACT_ATOMS: atom_id res chain seq x y z
N MET A 1 3.01 -24.15 -13.08
CA MET A 1 2.06 -23.14 -12.58
C MET A 1 1.21 -23.79 -11.51
N LYS A 2 1.49 -23.58 -10.21
CA LYS A 2 0.58 -24.02 -9.14
C LYS A 2 -0.33 -22.85 -8.83
N CYS A 3 -1.61 -22.97 -9.15
CA CYS A 3 -2.66 -22.05 -8.71
C CYS A 3 -2.54 -21.86 -7.19
N HIS A 4 -2.54 -20.61 -6.74
CA HIS A 4 -2.77 -20.28 -5.34
C HIS A 4 -4.09 -20.91 -4.91
N ASP A 5 -4.11 -21.53 -3.73
CA ASP A 5 -5.32 -22.12 -3.16
C ASP A 5 -6.24 -21.01 -2.63
N TRP A 6 -7.10 -20.50 -3.50
CA TRP A 6 -8.06 -19.43 -3.21
C TRP A 6 -9.15 -19.83 -2.20
N SER A 7 -9.25 -21.11 -1.79
CA SER A 7 -10.27 -21.59 -0.86
C SER A 7 -10.11 -21.05 0.56
N LYS A 8 -8.87 -20.80 1.00
CA LYS A 8 -8.60 -20.15 2.31
C LYS A 8 -8.84 -18.65 2.26
N SER A 9 -8.47 -18.00 1.14
CA SER A 9 -8.73 -16.58 0.90
C SER A 9 -10.24 -16.29 0.85
N HIS A 10 -11.05 -17.19 0.26
CA HIS A 10 -12.51 -17.08 0.18
C HIS A 10 -13.23 -17.12 1.56
N LYS A 11 -12.73 -17.89 2.53
CA LYS A 11 -13.31 -17.91 3.90
C LYS A 11 -12.97 -16.67 4.72
N LEU A 12 -11.74 -16.16 4.58
CA LEU A 12 -11.36 -14.86 5.17
C LEU A 12 -12.13 -13.71 4.51
N TYR A 13 -12.35 -13.80 3.20
CA TYR A 13 -13.12 -12.87 2.38
C TYR A 13 -14.59 -12.74 2.80
N LEU A 14 -15.29 -13.86 3.00
CA LEU A 14 -16.68 -13.83 3.47
C LEU A 14 -16.80 -13.17 4.85
N ASN A 15 -15.91 -13.47 5.79
CA ASN A 15 -15.95 -12.84 7.12
C ASN A 15 -15.69 -11.34 7.05
N PHE A 16 -14.76 -10.91 6.20
CA PHE A 16 -14.39 -9.51 6.03
C PHE A 16 -15.52 -8.67 5.42
N VAL A 17 -16.19 -9.18 4.39
CA VAL A 17 -17.36 -8.52 3.78
C VAL A 17 -18.55 -8.53 4.75
N ILE A 18 -18.76 -9.63 5.48
CA ILE A 18 -19.82 -9.73 6.49
C ILE A 18 -19.60 -8.74 7.65
N GLU A 19 -18.37 -8.58 8.13
CA GLU A 19 -18.05 -7.64 9.21
C GLU A 19 -18.27 -6.19 8.77
N ALA A 20 -17.84 -5.82 7.56
CA ALA A 20 -18.08 -4.49 7.00
C ALA A 20 -19.58 -4.19 6.73
N LEU A 21 -20.43 -5.21 6.64
CA LEU A 21 -21.88 -5.06 6.49
C LEU A 21 -22.61 -4.77 7.80
N VAL A 22 -21.99 -5.02 8.96
CA VAL A 22 -22.65 -4.92 10.27
C VAL A 22 -21.94 -3.99 11.27
N ALA A 23 -20.72 -3.57 10.98
CA ALA A 23 -19.95 -2.66 11.80
C ALA A 23 -18.94 -1.84 10.98
N ASP A 24 -18.48 -0.74 11.57
CA ASP A 24 -17.33 -0.02 11.08
C ASP A 24 -16.08 -0.91 11.16
N TYR A 25 -15.24 -0.89 10.12
CA TYR A 25 -14.12 -1.82 9.99
C TYR A 25 -12.79 -1.13 9.66
N LEU A 26 -11.74 -1.39 10.45
CA LEU A 26 -10.37 -0.93 10.19
C LEU A 26 -9.56 -2.02 9.47
N ILE A 27 -9.13 -1.75 8.24
CA ILE A 27 -8.42 -2.75 7.43
C ILE A 27 -6.97 -2.89 7.85
N GLY A 28 -6.65 -4.02 8.51
CA GLY A 28 -5.27 -4.35 8.91
C GLY A 28 -4.35 -4.74 7.76
N SER A 29 -4.89 -5.35 6.69
CA SER A 29 -4.10 -5.78 5.50
C SER A 29 -4.75 -5.33 4.19
N PRO A 30 -4.54 -4.06 3.78
CA PRO A 30 -5.17 -3.48 2.59
C PRO A 30 -4.81 -4.15 1.26
N THR A 31 -3.78 -4.99 1.22
CA THR A 31 -3.40 -5.77 0.04
C THR A 31 -4.49 -6.72 -0.45
N ILE A 32 -5.45 -7.10 0.39
CA ILE A 32 -6.62 -7.89 -0.03
C ILE A 32 -7.50 -7.15 -1.04
N LEU A 33 -7.49 -5.81 -1.03
CA LEU A 33 -8.27 -4.97 -1.94
C LEU A 33 -7.70 -4.94 -3.36
N ALA A 34 -6.56 -5.60 -3.59
CA ALA A 34 -6.09 -5.89 -4.94
C ALA A 34 -6.91 -6.99 -5.63
N ASP A 35 -7.80 -7.68 -4.90
CA ASP A 35 -8.86 -8.47 -5.52
C ASP A 35 -10.05 -7.53 -5.86
N GLN A 36 -10.41 -7.48 -7.13
CA GLN A 36 -11.45 -6.57 -7.62
C GLN A 36 -12.86 -6.95 -7.15
N GLU A 37 -13.12 -8.23 -6.91
CA GLU A 37 -14.41 -8.68 -6.39
C GLU A 37 -14.53 -8.25 -4.93
N VAL A 38 -13.47 -8.48 -4.16
CA VAL A 38 -13.39 -8.03 -2.75
C VAL A 38 -13.57 -6.53 -2.62
N GLU A 39 -12.81 -5.75 -3.37
CA GLU A 39 -12.85 -4.29 -3.28
C GLU A 39 -14.23 -3.74 -3.67
N ARG A 40 -14.85 -4.29 -4.70
CA ARG A 40 -16.17 -3.88 -5.17
C ARG A 40 -17.26 -4.17 -4.16
N GLU A 41 -17.31 -5.40 -3.64
CA GLU A 41 -18.30 -5.78 -2.63
C GLU A 41 -18.15 -4.97 -1.35
N LEU A 42 -16.91 -4.79 -0.92
CA LEU A 42 -16.60 -3.98 0.25
C LEU A 42 -17.05 -2.53 0.05
N ARG A 43 -16.75 -1.91 -1.09
CA ARG A 43 -17.20 -0.55 -1.41
C ARG A 43 -18.73 -0.46 -1.48
N ALA A 44 -19.39 -1.50 -2.01
CA ALA A 44 -20.84 -1.59 -2.06
C ALA A 44 -21.48 -1.78 -0.67
N SER A 45 -20.77 -2.38 0.29
CA SER A 45 -21.23 -2.52 1.68
C SER A 45 -21.14 -1.24 2.51
N CYS A 46 -20.34 -0.26 2.08
CA CYS A 46 -20.12 1.04 2.78
C CYS A 46 -21.33 1.99 2.79
N VAL A 47 -22.56 1.50 2.63
CA VAL A 47 -23.78 2.32 2.66
C VAL A 47 -24.17 2.69 4.09
N LYS A 48 -23.89 1.81 5.06
CA LYS A 48 -24.26 2.00 6.47
C LYS A 48 -23.06 2.11 7.41
N HIS A 49 -21.91 1.57 7.03
CA HIS A 49 -20.73 1.46 7.87
C HIS A 49 -19.49 2.07 7.20
N ALA A 50 -18.57 2.51 8.04
CA ALA A 50 -17.30 3.09 7.65
C ALA A 50 -16.25 2.00 7.46
N ILE A 51 -15.37 2.22 6.49
CA ILE A 51 -14.17 1.43 6.31
C ILE A 51 -12.98 2.34 6.44
N TYR A 52 -12.13 2.02 7.40
CA TYR A 52 -10.97 2.81 7.75
C TYR A 52 -9.72 2.18 7.16
N LEU A 53 -8.98 2.98 6.40
CA LEU A 53 -7.68 2.66 5.85
C LEU A 53 -6.62 3.31 6.75
N PRO A 54 -5.82 2.53 7.49
CA PRO A 54 -4.76 3.10 8.32
C PRO A 54 -3.65 3.65 7.43
N ALA A 55 -3.26 4.91 7.64
CA ALA A 55 -2.21 5.55 6.84
C ALA A 55 -0.86 4.80 6.89
N GLY A 56 -0.51 4.26 8.06
CA GLY A 56 0.72 3.50 8.27
C GLY A 56 1.98 4.29 7.87
N ALA A 57 2.71 3.80 6.86
CA ALA A 57 3.91 4.49 6.38
C ALA A 57 3.63 5.56 5.31
N LEU A 58 2.38 5.74 4.88
CA LEU A 58 2.00 6.64 3.79
C LEU A 58 1.98 8.09 4.26
N TRP A 59 2.96 8.88 3.82
CA TRP A 59 2.94 10.33 3.98
C TRP A 59 2.20 10.97 2.80
N GLY A 60 1.39 12.01 3.05
CA GLY A 60 0.66 12.74 2.00
C GLY A 60 -0.62 12.04 1.48
N GLY A 61 -1.16 11.06 2.21
CA GLY A 61 -2.36 10.33 1.79
C GLY A 61 -3.59 11.22 1.55
N GLU A 62 -3.79 12.24 2.39
CA GLU A 62 -4.89 13.21 2.20
C GLU A 62 -4.70 14.05 0.93
N ASP A 63 -3.48 14.45 0.60
CA ASP A 63 -3.18 15.22 -0.61
C ASP A 63 -3.39 14.37 -1.87
N ILE A 64 -2.95 13.10 -1.85
CA ILE A 64 -3.21 12.13 -2.92
C ILE A 64 -4.72 11.99 -3.14
N LYS A 65 -5.49 11.79 -2.05
CA LYS A 65 -6.95 11.69 -2.14
C LYS A 65 -7.57 12.96 -2.71
N ARG A 66 -7.12 14.14 -2.26
CA ARG A 66 -7.64 15.43 -2.76
C ARG A 66 -7.35 15.62 -4.25
N MET A 67 -6.15 15.30 -4.72
CA MET A 67 -5.80 15.37 -6.14
C MET A 67 -6.63 14.38 -6.96
N ASN A 68 -6.85 13.17 -6.45
CA ASN A 68 -7.71 12.18 -7.08
C ASN A 68 -9.16 12.67 -7.19
N ASP A 69 -9.74 13.19 -6.10
CA ASP A 69 -11.11 13.67 -6.07
C ASP A 69 -11.34 14.89 -6.99
N LEU A 70 -10.29 15.72 -7.18
CA LEU A 70 -10.30 16.84 -8.13
C LEU A 70 -10.01 16.41 -9.58
N GLY A 71 -9.70 15.13 -9.83
CA GLY A 71 -9.33 14.63 -11.16
C GLY A 71 -7.99 15.17 -11.67
N THR A 72 -7.11 15.64 -10.78
CA THR A 72 -5.83 16.26 -11.13
C THR A 72 -4.63 15.32 -10.98
N LEU A 73 -4.80 14.16 -10.32
CA LEU A 73 -3.76 13.15 -10.18
C LEU A 73 -3.50 12.43 -11.51
N GLN A 74 -2.32 12.59 -12.08
CA GLN A 74 -1.92 11.97 -13.35
C GLN A 74 -1.18 10.65 -13.15
N ALA A 75 -0.28 10.58 -12.16
CA ALA A 75 0.49 9.38 -11.86
C ALA A 75 0.87 9.34 -10.36
N LEU A 76 1.09 8.12 -9.86
CA LEU A 76 1.52 7.88 -8.50
C LEU A 76 2.50 6.70 -8.48
N LYS A 77 3.65 6.92 -7.87
CA LYS A 77 4.67 5.88 -7.65
C LYS A 77 5.06 5.84 -6.19
N ILE A 78 5.15 4.64 -5.64
CA ILE A 78 5.65 4.40 -4.29
C ILE A 78 6.85 3.48 -4.39
N THR A 79 7.99 3.95 -3.87
CA THR A 79 9.21 3.13 -3.76
C THR A 79 9.42 2.76 -2.30
N MET A 80 9.70 1.49 -2.03
CA MET A 80 10.14 1.03 -0.72
C MET A 80 11.53 0.42 -0.82
N THR A 81 12.45 0.97 -0.03
CA THR A 81 13.80 0.44 0.12
C THR A 81 13.97 -0.14 1.51
N LYS A 82 14.40 -1.41 1.59
CA LYS A 82 14.64 -2.12 2.85
C LYS A 82 15.88 -2.99 2.73
N HIS A 83 16.44 -3.37 3.88
CA HIS A 83 17.40 -4.46 3.95
C HIS A 83 16.82 -5.76 3.37
N PRO A 84 17.61 -6.62 2.70
CA PRO A 84 17.14 -7.91 2.18
C PRO A 84 16.41 -8.76 3.23
N SER A 85 16.87 -8.76 4.48
CA SER A 85 16.25 -9.54 5.57
C SER A 85 14.89 -9.00 6.06
N CYS A 86 14.53 -7.76 5.73
CA CYS A 86 13.26 -7.14 6.14
C CYS A 86 12.09 -7.45 5.17
N PHE A 87 12.36 -8.21 4.11
CA PHE A 87 11.39 -8.57 3.09
C PHE A 87 10.73 -9.92 3.36
N LYS A 88 9.39 -9.96 3.41
CA LYS A 88 8.58 -11.19 3.40
C LYS A 88 7.95 -11.35 2.01
N LEU A 89 8.71 -11.95 1.11
CA LEU A 89 8.37 -12.09 -0.31
C LEU A 89 8.00 -13.53 -0.68
N ASN A 90 7.22 -13.64 -1.75
CA ASN A 90 6.79 -14.88 -2.38
C ASN A 90 7.32 -14.98 -3.82
N GLY A 91 7.29 -16.19 -4.38
CA GLY A 91 7.63 -16.44 -5.79
C GLY A 91 9.02 -15.95 -6.18
N TYR A 92 9.16 -15.46 -7.41
CA TYR A 92 10.44 -15.03 -7.97
C TYR A 92 11.09 -13.85 -7.21
N LEU A 93 10.29 -13.01 -6.53
CA LEU A 93 10.85 -11.92 -5.72
C LEU A 93 11.61 -12.45 -4.50
N LYS A 94 11.17 -13.56 -3.92
CA LYS A 94 11.88 -14.22 -2.82
C LYS A 94 13.25 -14.72 -3.27
N GLU A 95 13.29 -15.39 -4.42
CA GLU A 95 14.52 -15.91 -5.02
C GLU A 95 15.49 -14.78 -5.38
N LYS A 96 14.97 -13.73 -6.05
CA LYS A 96 15.76 -12.55 -6.43
C LYS A 96 16.31 -11.79 -5.21
N ASN A 97 15.55 -11.71 -4.12
CA ASN A 97 16.01 -11.05 -2.90
C ASN A 97 17.08 -11.87 -2.16
N ALA A 98 17.02 -13.21 -2.25
CA ALA A 98 18.00 -14.08 -1.63
C ALA A 98 19.40 -14.00 -2.27
N SER A 99 19.50 -13.53 -3.52
CA SER A 99 20.77 -13.30 -4.21
C SER A 99 21.38 -11.92 -3.93
N VAL A 100 20.74 -11.06 -3.12
CA VAL A 100 21.24 -9.72 -2.81
C VAL A 100 22.23 -9.81 -1.65
N THR A 101 23.51 -9.54 -1.93
CA THR A 101 24.59 -9.56 -0.93
C THR A 101 25.17 -8.17 -0.68
N ASP A 102 25.69 -7.53 -1.73
CA ASP A 102 26.54 -6.32 -1.57
C ASP A 102 26.00 -5.10 -2.32
N GLU A 103 25.23 -5.32 -3.39
CA GLU A 103 24.71 -4.27 -4.25
C GLU A 103 23.23 -3.96 -4.01
N VAL A 104 22.84 -2.71 -4.28
CA VAL A 104 21.44 -2.29 -4.24
C VAL A 104 20.71 -2.82 -5.47
N ILE A 105 19.68 -3.64 -5.27
CA ILE A 105 18.94 -4.30 -6.35
C ILE A 105 17.47 -3.88 -6.36
N THR A 106 16.98 -3.43 -7.51
CA THR A 106 15.53 -3.29 -7.72
C THR A 106 14.90 -4.66 -7.90
N LEU A 107 14.11 -5.10 -6.93
CA LEU A 107 13.42 -6.38 -6.97
C LEU A 107 12.24 -6.35 -7.94
N TYR A 108 11.46 -5.27 -7.88
CA TYR A 108 10.23 -5.09 -8.63
C TYR A 108 10.02 -3.62 -9.00
N GLU A 109 9.46 -3.37 -10.18
CA GLU A 109 8.89 -2.08 -10.59
C GLU A 109 7.74 -2.36 -11.58
N GLY A 110 6.52 -1.99 -11.22
CA GLY A 110 5.31 -2.32 -11.98
C GLY A 110 4.03 -1.94 -11.23
N ASP A 111 2.87 -2.40 -11.69
CA ASP A 111 1.59 -2.12 -11.04
C ASP A 111 1.51 -2.74 -9.64
N VAL A 112 0.74 -2.13 -8.73
CA VAL A 112 0.60 -2.62 -7.35
C VAL A 112 -0.21 -3.91 -7.29
N ARG A 113 -1.18 -4.13 -8.21
CA ARG A 113 -2.04 -5.33 -8.20
C ARG A 113 -1.20 -6.61 -8.31
N SER A 114 -0.31 -6.67 -9.29
CA SER A 114 0.59 -7.80 -9.53
C SER A 114 1.60 -8.00 -8.40
N LEU A 115 1.94 -6.92 -7.67
CA LEU A 115 2.86 -6.97 -6.53
C LEU A 115 2.21 -7.53 -5.27
N CYS A 116 0.91 -7.30 -5.05
CA CYS A 116 0.18 -7.75 -3.86
C CYS A 116 0.36 -9.23 -3.50
N PRO A 117 0.21 -10.22 -4.41
CA PRO A 117 0.44 -11.63 -4.07
C PRO A 117 1.92 -11.95 -3.79
N LEU A 118 2.85 -11.15 -4.30
CA LEU A 118 4.29 -11.38 -4.18
C LEU A 118 4.88 -10.77 -2.90
N ALA A 119 4.29 -9.70 -2.36
CA ALA A 119 4.82 -8.98 -1.21
C ALA A 119 3.73 -8.51 -0.21
N PRO A 120 2.73 -9.35 0.16
CA PRO A 120 1.51 -8.91 0.82
C PRO A 120 1.72 -8.25 2.19
N ASN A 121 2.81 -8.61 2.89
CA ASN A 121 3.14 -8.06 4.21
C ASN A 121 3.93 -6.73 4.13
N ASN A 122 4.52 -6.44 2.98
CA ASN A 122 5.46 -5.34 2.83
C ASN A 122 4.81 -4.09 2.23
N ILE A 123 3.73 -4.25 1.45
CA ILE A 123 3.21 -3.19 0.58
C ILE A 123 1.84 -2.63 0.98
N ASN A 124 1.42 -2.81 2.25
CA ASN A 124 0.15 -2.25 2.76
C ASN A 124 0.03 -0.74 2.47
N THR A 125 1.12 0.02 2.59
CA THR A 125 1.18 1.44 2.21
C THR A 125 0.82 1.69 0.74
N MET A 126 1.31 0.85 -0.18
CA MET A 126 1.02 0.96 -1.62
C MET A 126 -0.43 0.62 -1.92
N ALA A 127 -0.99 -0.36 -1.20
CA ALA A 127 -2.40 -0.73 -1.32
C ALA A 127 -3.32 0.39 -0.79
N VAL A 128 -2.98 1.03 0.34
CA VAL A 128 -3.71 2.22 0.81
C VAL A 128 -3.62 3.35 -0.21
N ALA A 129 -2.42 3.64 -0.72
CA ALA A 129 -2.24 4.68 -1.74
C ALA A 129 -3.08 4.41 -3.00
N SER A 130 -3.18 3.14 -3.42
CA SER A 130 -4.02 2.70 -4.56
C SER A 130 -5.51 2.92 -4.30
N MET A 131 -5.98 2.71 -3.06
CA MET A 131 -7.36 2.99 -2.68
C MET A 131 -7.68 4.49 -2.67
N LEU A 132 -6.72 5.33 -2.24
CA LEU A 132 -6.88 6.79 -2.21
C LEU A 132 -6.81 7.41 -3.61
N ALA A 133 -5.96 6.86 -4.47
CA ALA A 133 -5.82 7.22 -5.87
C ALA A 133 -6.78 6.40 -6.75
N SER A 134 -8.08 6.38 -6.45
CA SER A 134 -9.05 5.49 -7.09
C SER A 134 -9.15 5.61 -8.62
N SER A 135 -8.81 6.77 -9.20
CA SER A 135 -8.72 6.98 -10.65
C SER A 135 -7.57 6.22 -11.32
N LEU A 136 -6.51 5.93 -10.56
CA LEU A 136 -5.38 5.10 -10.96
C LEU A 136 -5.58 3.63 -10.50
N GLY A 137 -6.00 3.45 -9.25
CA GLY A 137 -6.22 2.15 -8.63
C GLY A 137 -4.95 1.28 -8.58
N PHE A 138 -5.14 0.00 -8.26
CA PHE A 138 -4.03 -0.95 -8.15
C PHE A 138 -3.31 -1.22 -9.48
N ASP A 139 -3.98 -0.96 -10.62
CA ASP A 139 -3.46 -1.26 -11.96
C ASP A 139 -2.52 -0.18 -12.51
N LYS A 140 -2.67 1.08 -12.07
CA LYS A 140 -1.88 2.21 -12.60
C LYS A 140 -1.00 2.89 -11.55
N VAL A 141 -1.23 2.67 -10.27
CA VAL A 141 -0.24 3.04 -9.25
C VAL A 141 0.98 2.14 -9.41
N ILE A 142 2.17 2.74 -9.46
CA ILE A 142 3.42 2.01 -9.64
C ILE A 142 4.05 1.72 -8.28
N GLY A 143 4.25 0.44 -7.97
CA GLY A 143 5.03 -0.02 -6.83
C GLY A 143 6.46 -0.35 -7.25
N LYS A 144 7.44 0.11 -6.48
CA LYS A 144 8.85 -0.27 -6.63
C LYS A 144 9.41 -0.82 -5.32
N LEU A 145 10.04 -2.00 -5.37
CA LEU A 145 10.76 -2.58 -4.24
C LEU A 145 12.25 -2.59 -4.52
N VAL A 146 13.02 -2.01 -3.61
CA VAL A 146 14.48 -1.96 -3.66
C VAL A 146 15.05 -2.68 -2.45
N SER A 147 15.96 -3.61 -2.70
CA SER A 147 16.71 -4.33 -1.67
C SER A 147 18.09 -3.71 -1.54
N ASP A 148 18.38 -3.17 -0.37
CA ASP A 148 19.62 -2.45 -0.08
C ASP A 148 20.32 -3.09 1.14
N PRO A 149 21.40 -3.86 0.93
CA PRO A 149 22.13 -4.52 2.01
C PRO A 149 22.86 -3.55 2.95
N GLN A 150 22.97 -2.27 2.61
CA GLN A 150 23.61 -1.24 3.43
C GLN A 150 22.61 -0.57 4.40
N LEU A 151 21.32 -0.84 4.25
CA LEU A 151 20.27 -0.16 5.02
C LEU A 151 19.97 -0.88 6.34
N HIS A 152 20.72 -0.58 7.40
CA HIS A 152 20.66 -1.36 8.65
C HIS A 152 19.60 -0.89 9.66
N GLU A 153 19.26 0.39 9.63
CA GLU A 153 18.45 1.03 10.68
C GLU A 153 17.13 1.62 10.20
N TRP A 154 16.84 1.51 8.89
CA TRP A 154 15.74 2.24 8.27
C TRP A 154 14.96 1.38 7.28
N HIS A 155 13.66 1.67 7.17
CA HIS A 155 12.89 1.46 5.97
C HIS A 155 12.63 2.81 5.33
N ILE A 156 12.94 2.93 4.04
CA ILE A 156 12.69 4.16 3.30
C ILE A 156 11.42 3.96 2.48
N VAL A 157 10.50 4.93 2.57
CA VAL A 157 9.32 5.01 1.72
C VAL A 157 9.37 6.33 0.97
N GLU A 158 9.41 6.25 -0.35
CA GLU A 158 9.35 7.38 -1.26
C GLU A 158 7.98 7.40 -1.94
N VAL A 159 7.36 8.57 -2.00
CA VAL A 159 6.09 8.78 -2.68
C VAL A 159 6.27 9.89 -3.70
N ASP A 160 6.08 9.56 -4.96
CA ASP A 160 6.05 10.50 -6.07
C ASP A 160 4.62 10.62 -6.60
N ALA A 161 4.07 11.83 -6.55
CA ALA A 161 2.74 12.15 -7.11
C ALA A 161 2.89 13.21 -8.20
N TRP A 162 2.31 12.94 -9.36
CA TRP A 162 2.27 13.89 -10.48
C TRP A 162 0.85 14.40 -10.71
N GLY A 163 0.76 15.69 -10.98
CA GLY A 163 -0.48 16.42 -11.20
C GLY A 163 -0.51 17.16 -12.53
N PRO A 164 -1.30 18.24 -12.66
CA PRO A 164 -1.48 18.95 -13.93
C PRO A 164 -0.18 19.46 -14.55
N GLY A 165 -0.14 19.46 -15.88
CA GLY A 165 1.00 19.84 -16.70
C GLY A 165 1.53 18.65 -17.52
N ASP A 166 2.70 18.83 -18.11
CA ASP A 166 3.32 17.85 -19.01
C ASP A 166 4.47 17.12 -18.30
N MET A 167 4.27 15.82 -18.07
CA MET A 167 5.24 14.96 -17.39
C MET A 167 6.49 14.71 -18.24
N ASP A 168 6.35 14.60 -19.56
CA ASP A 168 7.46 14.26 -20.46
C ASP A 168 8.46 15.41 -20.57
N SER A 169 7.99 16.67 -20.49
CA SER A 169 8.86 17.85 -20.44
C SER A 169 9.29 18.26 -19.02
N GLY A 170 8.88 17.52 -17.98
CA GLY A 170 9.18 17.84 -16.59
C GLY A 170 8.49 19.11 -16.06
N LYS A 171 7.39 19.54 -16.70
CA LYS A 171 6.63 20.76 -16.35
C LYS A 171 5.30 20.46 -15.66
N ALA A 172 5.04 19.19 -15.34
CA ALA A 172 3.92 18.80 -14.50
C ALA A 172 4.16 19.18 -13.03
N PHE A 173 3.08 19.43 -12.29
CA PHE A 173 3.13 19.41 -10.84
C PHE A 173 3.71 18.08 -10.37
N HIS A 174 4.73 18.13 -9.53
CA HIS A 174 5.38 16.94 -8.98
C HIS A 174 5.69 17.17 -7.51
N VAL A 175 5.30 16.22 -6.68
CA VAL A 175 5.69 16.14 -5.27
C VAL A 175 6.45 14.84 -5.08
N ASN A 176 7.64 14.95 -4.52
CA ASN A 176 8.41 13.84 -4.01
C ASN A 176 8.51 13.97 -2.49
N THR A 177 8.19 12.90 -1.77
CA THR A 177 8.45 12.80 -0.34
C THR A 177 9.29 11.56 -0.07
N LYS A 178 10.21 11.67 0.90
CA LYS A 178 11.08 10.57 1.32
C LYS A 178 11.04 10.44 2.83
N ARG A 179 10.44 9.36 3.31
CA ARG A 179 10.24 9.05 4.72
C ARG A 179 11.22 7.98 5.17
N TYR A 180 12.04 8.30 6.16
CA TYR A 180 12.94 7.36 6.84
C TYR A 180 12.24 6.84 8.10
N ASN A 181 11.92 5.54 8.12
CA ASN A 181 11.27 4.89 9.25
C ASN A 181 12.26 4.01 9.99
N PRO A 182 12.57 4.30 11.27
CA PRO A 182 13.44 3.43 12.07
C PRO A 182 12.95 1.98 12.04
N ALA A 183 13.85 1.05 11.74
CA ALA A 183 13.58 -0.38 11.69
C ALA A 183 14.86 -1.17 11.98
N ALA A 184 14.79 -2.14 12.89
CA ALA A 184 15.90 -3.07 13.11
C ALA A 184 16.03 -4.05 11.93
N ILE A 185 17.25 -4.53 11.70
CA ILE A 185 17.51 -5.61 10.72
C ILE A 185 16.57 -6.80 10.97
N GLY A 186 15.90 -7.26 9.91
CA GLY A 186 14.95 -8.37 9.95
C GLY A 186 13.51 -7.97 10.35
N ALA A 187 13.29 -6.74 10.84
CA ALA A 187 11.95 -6.25 11.11
C ALA A 187 11.21 -5.96 9.80
N VAL A 188 10.00 -6.49 9.64
CA VAL A 188 9.20 -6.26 8.42
C VAL A 188 8.60 -4.85 8.40
N THR A 189 8.26 -4.35 9.58
CA THR A 189 7.56 -3.08 9.81
C THR A 189 8.39 -2.18 10.71
N GLY A 190 8.55 -0.91 10.34
CA GLY A 190 9.31 0.06 11.13
C GLY A 190 8.52 0.53 12.35
N THR A 191 9.22 0.91 13.42
CA THR A 191 8.64 1.21 14.75
C THR A 191 7.60 2.33 14.68
N VAL A 192 7.87 3.39 13.93
CA VAL A 192 6.95 4.54 13.78
C VAL A 192 5.66 4.17 13.04
N THR A 193 5.67 3.08 12.26
CA THR A 193 4.45 2.58 11.59
C THR A 193 3.44 2.05 12.62
N LEU A 194 3.91 1.45 13.72
CA LEU A 194 3.05 0.97 14.81
C LEU A 194 2.35 2.15 15.51
N THR A 195 3.10 3.23 15.80
CA THR A 195 2.52 4.45 16.38
C THR A 195 1.52 5.09 15.43
N SER A 196 1.81 5.13 14.12
CA SER A 196 0.86 5.60 13.11
C SER A 196 -0.40 4.75 13.09
N PHE A 197 -0.29 3.43 13.17
CA PHE A 197 -1.45 2.53 13.20
C PHE A 197 -2.31 2.74 14.47
N LEU A 198 -1.68 2.97 15.62
CA LEU A 198 -2.39 3.35 16.84
C LEU A 198 -3.12 4.70 16.69
N SER A 199 -2.50 5.67 16.02
CA SER A 199 -3.16 6.93 15.68
C SER A 199 -4.37 6.70 14.77
N SER A 200 -4.22 5.86 13.75
CA SER A 200 -5.31 5.47 12.85
C SER A 200 -6.49 4.86 13.62
N LEU A 201 -6.22 3.96 14.57
CA LEU A 201 -7.26 3.37 15.42
C LEU A 201 -8.01 4.42 16.25
N LYS A 202 -7.30 5.41 16.80
CA LYS A 202 -7.94 6.51 17.55
C LYS A 202 -8.79 7.42 16.65
N ASN A 203 -8.43 7.54 15.38
CA ASN A 203 -9.11 8.36 14.38
C ASN A 203 -10.20 7.61 13.61
N ALA A 204 -10.33 6.29 13.82
CA ALA A 204 -11.29 5.41 13.15
C ALA A 204 -12.69 5.50 13.79
N VAL A 205 -13.19 6.72 13.98
CA VAL A 205 -14.49 6.98 14.62
C VAL A 205 -15.17 8.20 13.98
N GLY A 206 -16.50 8.14 13.87
CA GLY A 206 -17.34 9.32 13.60
C GLY A 206 -17.25 9.91 12.19
N LYS A 207 -16.67 9.20 11.21
CA LYS A 207 -16.56 9.69 9.81
C LYS A 207 -17.78 9.36 8.93
N GLY A 208 -18.75 8.62 9.48
CA GLY A 208 -19.94 8.16 8.76
C GLY A 208 -19.62 7.08 7.71
N PRO A 209 -20.64 6.57 6.99
CA PRO A 209 -20.44 5.53 5.99
C PRO A 209 -19.49 5.94 4.87
N GLY A 210 -18.72 4.98 4.34
CA GLY A 210 -17.76 5.22 3.26
C GLY A 210 -16.35 4.73 3.57
N VAL A 211 -15.42 4.96 2.63
CA VAL A 211 -14.00 4.59 2.78
C VAL A 211 -13.19 5.82 3.20
N HIS A 212 -12.50 5.72 4.33
CA HIS A 212 -11.82 6.84 4.97
C HIS A 212 -10.38 6.50 5.30
N LEU A 213 -9.46 7.42 5.02
CA LEU A 213 -8.11 7.40 5.60
C LEU A 213 -8.18 7.78 7.08
N CYS A 214 -7.40 7.15 7.94
CA CYS A 214 -7.31 7.46 9.38
C CYS A 214 -5.89 7.39 9.92
#